data_AF-A0A974UYH6-F1
#
_entry.id   AF-A0A974UYH6-F1
#
_cell.length_a   1.000
_cell.length_b   1.000
_cell.length_c   1.000
_cell.angle_alpha   90.00
_cell.angle_beta   90.00
_cell.angle_gamma   90.00
#
_symmetry.space_group_name_H-M   'P 1'
#
loop_
_entity.id
_entity.type
_entity.pdbx_description
1 polymer ?
#
loop_
_entity_poly.entity_id
_entity_poly.type
_entity_poly.pdbx_seq_one_letter_code
_entity_poly.pdbx_strand_id
1 'polypeptide(L)' 'MESQFVGELRRGIVAAQDASIAAAEAGQPDEADLHRGRLADLLHLAGEHDVDTAGLVRPDVLAAPADDRAALSE' A
#
# COMPACT_ATOMS: atom_id res chain seq x y z
N MET A 1 -25.43 4.46 1.15
CA MET A 1 -25.25 3.05 0.76
C MET A 1 -23.93 3.01 0.03
N GLU A 2 -22.88 2.49 0.66
CA GLU A 2 -21.55 2.41 0.06
C GLU A 2 -21.56 1.34 -1.03
N SER A 3 -21.00 1.63 -2.20
CA SER A 3 -20.95 0.69 -3.31
C SER A 3 -20.09 -0.52 -2.95
N GLN A 4 -20.47 -1.72 -3.42
CA GLN A 4 -19.66 -2.93 -3.25
C GLN A 4 -18.21 -2.72 -3.73
N PHE A 5 -18.03 -1.99 -4.82
CA PHE A 5 -16.72 -1.61 -5.33
C PHE A 5 -15.88 -0.85 -4.31
N VAL A 6 -16.46 0.18 -3.67
CA VAL A 6 -15.76 0.99 -2.66
C VAL A 6 -15.37 0.15 -1.46
N GLY A 7 -16.27 -0.73 -1.00
CA GLY A 7 -15.99 -1.64 0.11
C GLY A 7 -14.90 -2.67 -0.20
N GLU A 8 -14.85 -3.20 -1.42
CA GLU A 8 -13.77 -4.09 -1.87
C GLU A 8 -12.44 -3.37 -2.04
N LEU A 9 -12.46 -2.16 -2.62
CA LEU A 9 -11.25 -1.34 -2.79
C LEU A 9 -10.62 -0.98 -1.45
N ARG A 10 -11.42 -0.50 -0.48
CA ARG A 10 -10.93 -0.18 0.88
C ARG A 10 -10.36 -1.41 1.59
N ARG A 11 -10.99 -2.58 1.45
CA ARG A 11 -10.45 -3.84 1.99
C ARG A 11 -9.13 -4.23 1.33
N GLY A 12 -9.02 -4.05 0.02
CA GLY A 12 -7.78 -4.28 -0.71
C GLY A 12 -6.63 -3.39 -0.21
N ILE A 13 -6.91 -2.10 0.01
CA ILE A 13 -5.93 -1.12 0.52
C ILE A 13 -5.42 -1.55 1.90
N VAL A 14 -6.32 -1.86 2.84
CA VAL A 14 -5.94 -2.31 4.18
C VAL A 14 -5.13 -3.61 4.12
N ALA A 15 -5.59 -4.58 3.32
CA ALA A 15 -4.89 -5.86 3.20
C ALA A 15 -3.48 -5.73 2.59
N ALA A 16 -3.30 -4.88 1.58
CA ALA A 16 -1.99 -4.64 0.98
C ALA A 16 -1.05 -3.93 1.96
N GLN A 17 -1.55 -2.96 2.73
CA GLN A 17 -0.79 -2.32 3.79
C GLN A 17 -0.35 -3.34 4.86
N ASP A 18 -1.29 -4.12 5.41
CA ASP A 18 -1.02 -5.07 6.48
C ASP A 18 -0.01 -6.13 6.04
N ALA A 19 -0.14 -6.61 4.79
CA ALA A 19 0.81 -7.56 4.21
C ALA A 19 2.20 -6.94 4.06
N SER A 20 2.30 -5.68 3.63
CA SER A 20 3.60 -4.99 3.55
C SER A 20 4.27 -4.85 4.92
N ILE A 21 3.50 -4.48 5.95
CA ILE A 21 4.00 -4.37 7.32
C ILE A 21 4.47 -5.75 7.81
N ALA A 22 3.65 -6.79 7.64
CA ALA A 22 3.99 -8.14 8.07
C ALA A 22 5.25 -8.69 7.39
N ALA A 23 5.40 -8.46 6.08
CA ALA A 23 6.60 -8.84 5.34
C ALA A 23 7.85 -8.08 5.83
N ALA A 24 7.72 -6.78 6.11
CA ALA A 24 8.83 -5.99 6.66
C ALA A 24 9.23 -6.48 8.07
N GLU A 25 8.26 -6.73 8.95
CA GLU A 25 8.50 -7.27 10.29
C GLU A 25 9.10 -8.69 10.25
N ALA A 26 8.80 -9.47 9.22
CA ALA A 26 9.39 -10.78 8.97
C ALA A 26 10.79 -10.73 8.34
N GLY A 27 11.34 -9.55 8.03
CA GLY A 27 12.62 -9.39 7.36
C GLY A 27 12.61 -9.81 5.89
N GLN A 28 11.45 -9.66 5.23
CA GLN A 28 11.23 -9.99 3.81
C GLN A 28 11.04 -8.69 2.99
N PRO A 29 12.10 -7.91 2.75
CA PRO A 29 11.99 -6.59 2.13
C PRO A 29 11.41 -6.64 0.71
N ASP A 30 11.80 -7.64 -0.10
CA ASP A 30 11.29 -7.79 -1.47
C ASP A 30 9.76 -8.02 -1.49
N GLU A 31 9.25 -8.87 -0.59
CA GLU A 31 7.81 -9.14 -0.47
C GLU A 31 7.07 -7.89 0.05
N ALA A 32 7.68 -7.17 0.99
CA ALA A 32 7.13 -5.91 1.49
C ALA A 32 6.98 -4.87 0.37
N ASP A 33 7.95 -4.81 -0.56
CA ASP A 33 7.93 -3.93 -1.72
C ASP A 33 6.87 -4.33 -2.76
N LEU A 34 6.68 -5.63 -3.00
CA LEU A 34 5.58 -6.11 -3.84
C LEU A 34 4.21 -5.65 -3.30
N HIS A 35 4.02 -5.76 -1.98
CA HIS A 35 2.80 -5.30 -1.33
C HIS A 35 2.66 -3.77 -1.36
N ARG A 36 3.76 -3.01 -1.24
CA ARG A 36 3.75 -1.54 -1.42
C ARG A 36 3.39 -1.12 -2.84
N GLY A 37 3.93 -1.81 -3.85
CA GLY A 37 3.55 -1.60 -5.25
C GLY A 37 2.05 -1.80 -5.46
N ARG A 38 1.52 -2.91 -4.96
CA ARG A 38 0.07 -3.18 -4.99
C ARG A 38 -0.76 -2.13 -4.24
N LEU A 39 -0.28 -1.64 -3.10
CA LEU A 39 -0.92 -0.57 -2.35
C LEU A 39 -0.98 0.72 -3.17
N ALA A 40 0.11 1.09 -3.85
CA ALA A 40 0.17 2.25 -4.72
C ALA A 40 -0.84 2.16 -5.88
N ASP A 41 -0.96 0.99 -6.53
CA ASP A 41 -1.93 0.76 -7.60
C ASP A 41 -3.38 0.93 -7.12
N LEU A 42 -3.70 0.41 -5.93
CA LEU A 42 -5.04 0.52 -5.34
C LEU A 42 -5.37 1.96 -4.93
N LEU A 43 -4.40 2.72 -4.44
CA LEU A 43 -4.57 4.13 -4.11
C LEU A 43 -4.74 4.98 -5.37
N HIS A 44 -4.01 4.66 -6.43
CA HIS A 44 -4.21 5.30 -7.74
C HIS A 44 -5.63 5.04 -8.25
N LEU A 45 -6.09 3.78 -8.20
CA LEU A 45 -7.46 3.42 -8.57
C LEU A 45 -8.50 4.14 -7.71
N ALA A 46 -8.25 4.29 -6.41
CA ALA A 46 -9.14 5.06 -5.54
C ALA A 46 -9.23 6.54 -5.96
N GLY A 47 -8.11 7.14 -6.36
CA GLY A 47 -8.07 8.49 -6.91
C GLY A 47 -8.88 8.65 -8.19
N GLU A 48 -8.76 7.72 -9.14
CA GLU A 48 -9.52 7.73 -10.40
C GLU A 48 -11.04 7.63 -10.20
N HIS A 49 -11.47 7.10 -9.05
CA HIS A 49 -12.89 6.89 -8.72
C HIS A 49 -13.40 7.81 -7.60
N ASP A 50 -12.64 8.85 -7.22
CA ASP A 50 -12.97 9.78 -6.12
C ASP A 50 -13.31 9.06 -4.79
N VAL A 51 -12.65 7.93 -4.53
CA VAL A 51 -12.83 7.17 -3.29
C VAL A 51 -11.93 7.73 -2.21
N ASP A 52 -12.56 8.21 -1.12
CA ASP A 52 -11.83 8.70 0.04
C ASP A 52 -11.07 7.55 0.75
N THR A 53 -9.76 7.73 0.82
CA THR A 53 -8.79 6.82 1.47
C THR A 53 -8.12 7.46 2.69
N ALA A 54 -8.57 8.64 3.11
CA ALA A 54 -8.03 9.33 4.28
C ALA A 54 -8.18 8.45 5.54
N GLY A 55 -7.07 8.28 6.26
CA GLY A 55 -7.04 7.48 7.49
C GLY A 55 -7.05 5.96 7.29
N LEU A 56 -7.16 5.46 6.06
CA LEU A 56 -6.99 4.02 5.75
C LEU A 56 -5.51 3.64 5.67
N VAL A 57 -4.65 4.57 5.23
CA VAL A 57 -3.23 4.31 5.02
C VAL A 57 -2.35 4.98 6.06
N ARG A 58 -1.42 4.21 6.60
CA ARG A 58 -0.37 4.66 7.51
C ARG A 58 0.73 5.42 6.74
N PRO A 59 1.05 6.66 7.13
CA PRO A 59 2.00 7.51 6.39
C PRO A 59 3.42 6.91 6.34
N ASP A 60 3.80 6.12 7.34
CA ASP A 60 5.08 5.41 7.40
C ASP A 60 5.21 4.31 6.32
N VAL A 61 4.09 3.71 5.88
CA VAL A 61 4.08 2.70 4.80
C VAL A 61 4.29 3.36 3.43
N LEU A 62 3.86 4.61 3.28
CA LEU A 62 4.04 5.40 2.06
C LEU A 62 5.45 6.00 1.93
N ALA A 63 6.16 6.19 3.05
CA ALA A 63 7.47 6.86 3.10
C ALA A 63 8.67 5.91 2.86
N ALA A 64 8.46 4.59 2.94
CA ALA A 64 9.51 3.59 2.76
C ALA A 64 10.22 3.51 1.38
N PRO A 65 9.67 3.94 0.23
CA PRO A 65 10.29 3.62 -1.06
C PRO A 65 11.52 4.48 -1.44
N ALA A 66 11.98 5.39 -0.56
CA ALA A 66 13.09 6.29 -0.86
C ALA A 66 14.48 5.74 -0.50
N ASP A 67 14.62 4.96 0.58
CA ASP A 67 15.94 4.48 1.05
C ASP A 67 16.42 3.22 0.30
N ASP A 68 15.54 2.27 -0.02
CA ASP A 68 15.96 0.98 -0.59
C ASP A 68 16.42 1.06 -2.07
N ARG A 69 15.91 2.02 -2.85
CA ARG A 69 16.37 2.20 -4.25
C ARG A 69 17.75 2.86 -4.36
N ALA A 70 18.16 3.64 -3.36
CA ALA A 70 19.49 4.23 -3.32
C ALA A 70 20.58 3.20 -2.98
N ALA A 71 20.26 2.22 -2.12
CA ALA A 71 21.18 1.16 -1.70
C ALA A 71 21.52 0.13 -2.79
N LEU A 72 20.69 0.01 -3.84
CA LEU A 72 20.90 -0.92 -4.97
C LEU A 72 21.69 -0.30 -6.15
N SER A 73 22.20 0.94 -6.00
CA SER A 73 22.90 1.67 -7.06
C SER A 73 24.43 1.81 -6.84
N GLU A 74 25.02 1.07 -5.90
CA GLU A 74 26.48 1.09 -5.63
C GLU A 74 27.24 -0.12 -6.19
#